data_AF-A0A5K0YUM9-F1
#
_entry.id   AF-A0A5K0YUM9-F1
#
_cell.length_a   1.000
_cell.length_b   1.000
_cell.length_c   1.000
_cell.angle_alpha   90.00
_cell.angle_beta   90.00
_cell.angle_gamma   90.00
#
_symmetry.space_group_name_H-M   'P 1'
#
loop_
_entity.id
_entity.type
_entity.pdbx_description
1 polymer ?
#
loop_
_entity_poly.entity_id
_entity_poly.type
_entity_poly.pdbx_seq_one_letter_code
_entity_poly.pdbx_strand_id
1 'polypeptide(L)'
;AKWNNALLGMFRSEYIGTAPYISCSPSLSHHRIGPKDQFLVLSSDGLYQYLSNEEVVSHVGNFMEKFTDGDPAQYLIEELLFRAAKKAGKMEL
;
A
#
# COMPACT_ATOMS: atom_id res chain seq x y z
N ALA A 1 -3.15 -7.97 -31.38
CA ALA A 1 -4.14 -6.89 -31.64
C ALA A 1 -5.60 -7.29 -31.38
N LYS A 2 -6.04 -8.52 -31.72
CA LYS A 2 -7.47 -8.94 -31.64
C LYS A 2 -8.10 -8.86 -30.22
N TRP A 3 -7.30 -9.08 -29.17
CA TRP A 3 -7.77 -9.07 -27.78
C TRP A 3 -7.97 -7.66 -27.19
N ASN A 4 -7.18 -6.67 -27.60
CA ASN A 4 -7.33 -5.30 -27.10
C ASN A 4 -8.71 -4.71 -27.44
N ASN A 5 -9.21 -4.96 -28.65
CA ASN A 5 -10.50 -4.43 -29.07
C ASN A 5 -11.67 -5.05 -28.29
N ALA A 6 -11.59 -6.33 -27.92
CA ALA A 6 -12.62 -6.99 -27.12
C ALA A 6 -12.63 -6.48 -25.67
N LEU A 7 -11.45 -6.28 -25.07
CA LEU A 7 -11.32 -5.76 -23.71
C LEU A 7 -11.79 -4.30 -23.62
N LEU A 8 -11.44 -3.46 -24.59
CA LEU A 8 -11.89 -2.06 -24.64
C LEU A 8 -13.41 -1.92 -24.67
N GLY A 9 -14.12 -2.86 -25.30
CA GLY A 9 -15.59 -2.88 -25.32
C GLY A 9 -16.20 -3.25 -23.97
N MET A 10 -15.60 -4.21 -23.26
CA MET A 10 -16.05 -4.65 -21.93
C MET A 10 -15.82 -3.61 -20.81
N PHE A 11 -14.76 -2.80 -20.91
CA PHE A 11 -14.42 -1.78 -19.91
C PHE A 11 -14.95 -0.38 -20.25
N ARG A 12 -15.70 -0.23 -21.36
CA ARG A 12 -16.34 1.04 -21.69
C ARG A 12 -17.51 1.26 -20.75
N SER A 13 -17.33 2.17 -19.80
CA SER A 13 -18.43 2.72 -19.01
C SER A 13 -19.43 3.40 -19.95
N GLU A 14 -20.68 2.92 -19.98
CA GLU A 14 -21.78 3.54 -20.73
C GLU A 14 -22.21 4.89 -20.13
N TYR A 15 -21.79 5.18 -18.90
CA TYR A 15 -22.08 6.44 -18.22
C TYR A 15 -21.14 7.54 -18.69
N ILE A 16 -21.63 8.41 -19.58
CA ILE A 16 -21.02 9.70 -19.92
C ILE A 16 -21.72 10.76 -19.07
N GLY A 17 -21.48 10.75 -17.75
CA GLY A 17 -21.95 11.80 -16.87
C GLY A 17 -21.28 13.13 -17.21
N THR A 18 -22.06 14.20 -17.35
CA THR A 18 -21.54 15.55 -17.58
C THR A 18 -21.17 16.28 -16.29
N ALA A 19 -21.56 15.74 -15.15
CA ALA A 19 -21.17 16.26 -13.84
C ALA A 19 -19.74 15.80 -13.47
N PRO A 20 -18.91 16.66 -12.86
CA PRO A 20 -17.59 16.25 -12.38
C PRO A 20 -17.73 15.21 -11.26
N TYR A 21 -17.37 13.96 -11.58
CA TYR A 21 -17.42 12.82 -10.64
C TYR A 21 -16.06 12.52 -9.98
N ILE A 22 -15.03 13.29 -10.32
CA ILE A 22 -13.71 13.27 -9.70
C ILE A 22 -13.47 14.64 -9.08
N SER A 23 -13.23 14.68 -7.78
CA SER A 23 -12.76 15.88 -7.09
C SER A 23 -11.23 15.86 -7.02
N CYS A 24 -10.57 16.89 -7.55
CA CYS A 24 -9.12 17.07 -7.40
C CYS A 24 -8.74 17.81 -6.11
N SER A 25 -9.57 17.68 -5.07
CA SER A 25 -9.39 18.35 -3.77
C SER A 25 -8.78 17.34 -2.79
N PRO A 26 -7.52 17.52 -2.36
CA PRO A 26 -6.90 16.62 -1.40
C PRO A 26 -7.47 16.85 0.01
N SER A 27 -7.35 15.82 0.86
CA SER A 27 -7.55 15.99 2.30
C SER A 27 -6.29 16.57 2.93
N LEU A 28 -6.41 17.66 3.68
CA LEU A 28 -5.31 18.30 4.39
C LEU A 28 -5.42 18.01 5.90
N SER A 29 -4.34 17.52 6.49
CA SER A 29 -4.21 17.32 7.93
C SER A 29 -2.88 17.90 8.41
N HIS A 30 -2.89 18.52 9.59
CA HIS A 30 -1.70 19.12 10.21
C HIS A 30 -1.47 18.48 11.58
N HIS A 31 -0.30 17.85 11.76
CA HIS A 31 0.14 17.26 13.02
C HIS A 31 1.45 17.90 13.45
N ARG A 32 1.52 18.38 14.71
CA ARG A 32 2.76 18.92 15.27
C ARG A 32 3.51 17.80 15.97
N ILE A 33 4.71 17.50 15.49
CA ILE A 33 5.57 16.44 16.03
C ILE A 33 5.85 16.71 17.52
N GLY A 34 5.59 15.71 18.35
CA GLY A 34 5.86 15.71 19.79
C GLY A 34 6.88 14.64 20.20
N PRO A 35 7.32 14.64 21.46
CA PRO A 35 8.35 13.71 21.95
C PRO A 35 7.91 12.24 22.02
N LYS A 36 6.62 11.95 21.83
CA LYS A 36 6.07 10.59 21.78
C LYS A 36 6.00 10.02 20.36
N ASP A 37 6.18 10.85 19.35
CA ASP A 37 6.13 10.43 17.95
C ASP A 37 7.47 9.77 17.60
N GLN A 38 7.42 8.53 17.10
CA GLN A 38 8.63 7.75 16.80
C GLN A 38 8.96 7.75 15.30
N PHE A 39 7.97 7.47 14.46
CA PHE A 39 8.12 7.42 13.01
C PHE A 39 6.79 7.64 12.30
N LEU A 40 6.85 7.95 11.00
CA LEU A 40 5.70 8.08 10.10
C LEU A 40 5.86 7.11 8.94
N VAL A 41 4.84 6.29 8.69
CA VAL A 41 4.80 5.41 7.51
C VAL A 41 3.89 6.02 6.46
N LEU A 42 4.44 6.27 5.28
CA LEU A 42 3.70 6.68 4.08
C LEU A 42 3.88 5.58 3.03
N SER A 43 2.78 5.01 2.55
CA SER A 43 2.82 4.01 1.49
C SER A 43 1.60 4.11 0.59
N SER A 44 1.68 3.44 -0.56
CA SER A 44 0.50 3.14 -1.37
C SER A 44 -0.35 2.05 -0.71
N ASP A 45 -1.56 1.88 -1.25
CA ASP A 45 -2.50 0.82 -0.89
C ASP A 45 -1.91 -0.59 -1.04
N GLY A 46 -0.96 -0.77 -1.96
CA GLY A 46 -0.25 -2.04 -2.18
C GLY A 46 0.38 -2.63 -0.92
N LEU A 47 0.86 -1.81 0.02
CA LEU A 47 1.39 -2.29 1.31
C LEU A 47 0.28 -2.95 2.14
N TYR A 48 -0.83 -2.23 2.29
CA TYR A 48 -1.94 -2.58 3.17
C TYR A 48 -2.85 -3.68 2.61
N GLN A 49 -2.62 -4.12 1.36
CA GLN A 49 -3.25 -5.32 0.80
C GLN A 49 -2.73 -6.62 1.44
N TYR A 50 -1.57 -6.58 2.09
CA TYR A 50 -0.89 -7.75 2.67
C TYR A 50 -0.57 -7.63 4.15
N LEU A 51 -0.43 -6.40 4.67
CA LEU A 51 -0.09 -6.11 6.07
C LEU A 51 -1.12 -5.17 6.70
N SER A 52 -1.47 -5.40 7.97
CA SER A 52 -2.30 -4.46 8.74
C SER A 52 -1.46 -3.27 9.26
N ASN A 53 -2.12 -2.18 9.68
CA ASN A 53 -1.42 -1.04 10.28
C ASN A 53 -0.60 -1.47 11.52
N GLU A 54 -1.16 -2.35 12.35
CA GLU A 54 -0.50 -2.88 13.55
C GLU A 54 0.71 -3.73 13.19
N GLU A 55 0.62 -4.56 12.16
CA GLU A 55 1.75 -5.36 11.67
C GLU A 55 2.87 -4.44 11.15
N VAL A 56 2.54 -3.43 10.36
CA VAL A 56 3.51 -2.45 9.84
C VAL A 56 4.23 -1.74 10.99
N VAL A 57 3.50 -1.24 11.98
CA VAL A 57 4.07 -0.58 13.16
C VAL A 57 4.97 -1.54 13.95
N SER A 58 4.54 -2.80 14.11
CA SER A 58 5.34 -3.81 14.81
C SER A 58 6.61 -4.19 14.05
N HIS A 59 6.57 -4.33 12.72
CA HIS A 59 7.74 -4.66 11.90
C HIS A 59 8.77 -3.52 11.94
N VAL A 60 8.34 -2.27 11.78
CA VAL A 60 9.23 -1.10 11.83
C VAL A 60 9.82 -0.93 13.22
N GLY A 61 8.98 -0.97 14.26
CA GLY A 61 9.45 -0.83 15.65
C GLY A 61 10.48 -1.90 16.04
N ASN A 62 10.16 -3.17 15.78
CA ASN A 62 11.07 -4.28 16.06
C ASN A 62 12.38 -4.21 15.26
N PHE A 63 12.31 -3.72 14.01
CA PHE A 63 13.50 -3.58 13.17
C PHE A 63 14.41 -2.46 13.69
N MET A 64 13.84 -1.28 13.99
CA MET A 64 14.58 -0.14 14.51
C MET A 64 15.23 -0.43 15.87
N GLU A 65 14.60 -1.24 16.73
CA GLU A 65 15.21 -1.68 17.99
C GLU A 65 16.39 -2.64 17.81
N LYS A 66 16.34 -3.50 16.78
CA LYS A 66 17.36 -4.54 16.56
C LYS A 66 18.52 -4.10 15.68
N PHE A 67 18.28 -3.18 14.74
CA PHE A 67 19.24 -2.77 13.73
C PHE A 67 19.28 -1.25 13.64
N THR A 68 20.35 -0.65 14.18
CA THR A 68 20.50 0.81 14.24
C THR A 68 20.88 1.44 12.89
N ASP A 69 21.49 0.67 11.98
CA ASP A 69 21.95 1.14 10.65
C ASP A 69 21.19 0.52 9.46
N GLY A 70 20.13 -0.24 9.72
CA GLY A 70 19.35 -0.91 8.67
C GLY A 70 18.29 0.00 8.03
N ASP A 71 17.78 -0.38 6.86
CA ASP A 71 16.65 0.29 6.21
C ASP A 71 15.31 -0.43 6.56
N PRO A 72 14.46 0.17 7.44
CA PRO A 72 13.18 -0.43 7.81
C PRO A 72 12.18 -0.47 6.65
N ALA A 73 12.29 0.42 5.66
CA ALA A 73 11.42 0.43 4.49
C ALA A 73 11.77 -0.74 3.57
N GLN A 74 13.07 -0.98 3.32
CA GLN A 74 13.50 -2.15 2.55
C GLN A 74 13.00 -3.45 3.21
N TYR A 75 13.18 -3.58 4.52
CA TYR A 75 12.71 -4.74 5.27
C TYR A 75 11.20 -4.96 5.15
N LEU A 76 10.38 -3.89 5.26
CA LEU A 76 8.93 -3.99 5.06
C LEU A 76 8.55 -4.49 3.65
N ILE A 77 9.28 -4.06 2.63
CA ILE A 77 9.04 -4.50 1.25
C ILE A 77 9.40 -5.98 1.08
N GLU A 78 10.52 -6.43 1.66
CA GLU A 78 10.93 -7.84 1.62
C GLU A 78 9.88 -8.76 2.29
N GLU A 79 9.41 -8.37 3.48
CA GLU A 79 8.34 -9.10 4.19
C GLU A 79 7.03 -9.12 3.38
N LEU A 80 6.65 -7.98 2.78
CA LEU A 80 5.49 -7.91 1.91
C LEU A 80 5.63 -8.85 0.71
N LEU A 81 6.77 -8.83 0.03
CA LEU A 81 7.01 -9.66 -1.16
C LEU A 81 6.93 -11.14 -0.80
N PHE A 82 7.51 -11.53 0.34
CA PHE A 82 7.40 -12.89 0.85
C PHE A 82 5.93 -13.28 1.10
N ARG A 83 5.15 -12.40 1.74
CA ARG A 83 3.73 -12.64 2.05
C ARG A 83 2.86 -12.67 0.80
N ALA A 84 3.15 -11.80 -0.17
CA ALA A 84 2.50 -11.76 -1.47
C ALA A 84 2.80 -13.05 -2.27
N ALA A 85 4.05 -13.50 -2.29
CA ALA A 85 4.43 -14.76 -2.93
C ALA A 85 3.73 -15.96 -2.28
N LYS A 86 3.66 -16.01 -0.93
CA LYS A 86 2.94 -17.06 -0.20
C LYS A 86 1.44 -17.07 -0.54
N LYS A 87 0.81 -15.90 -0.62
CA LYS A 87 -0.61 -15.74 -0.95
C LYS A 87 -0.92 -16.10 -2.40
N ALA A 88 -0.08 -15.65 -3.34
CA ALA A 88 -0.21 -15.96 -4.77
C ALA A 88 0.08 -17.44 -5.07
N GLY A 89 1.02 -18.03 -4.33
CA GLY A 89 1.44 -19.42 -4.51
C GLY A 89 0.49 -20.47 -3.95
N LYS A 90 -0.54 -20.12 -3.16
CA LYS A 90 -1.40 -21.09 -2.44
C LYS A 90 -0.58 -22.29 -1.93
N MET A 91 0.43 -22.05 -1.09
CA MET A 91 1.00 -23.16 -0.32
C MET A 91 0.08 -23.43 0.88
N GLU A 92 -0.97 -24.21 0.62
CA GLU A 92 -1.47 -25.17 1.61
C GLU A 92 -0.33 -26.17 1.87
N LEU A 93 0.25 -26.10 3.06
CA LEU A 93 0.86 -27.25 3.74
C LEU A 93 0.03 -27.49 4.99
#